data_AF-A0A934ZC81-F1
#
_entry.id   AF-A0A934ZC81-F1
#
_cell.length_a   1.000
_cell.length_b   1.000
_cell.length_c   1.000
_cell.angle_alpha   90.00
_cell.angle_beta   90.00
_cell.angle_gamma   90.00
#
_symmetry.space_group_name_H-M   'P 1'
#
loop_
_entity.id
_entity.type
_entity.pdbx_description
1 polymer ?
#
loop_
_entity_poly.entity_id
_entity_poly.type
_entity_poly.pdbx_seq_one_letter_code
_entity_poly.pdbx_strand_id
1 'polypeptide(L)'
;MLEEGRRYLDDPAHRRRSLEASLTQHDNSYSRQRLDHYALGVTGWDLLPVWNPVSVPVTDAPAAPLDGVAPLWDGRRPTTVSGWVELGREVFFRYPMREESYLEHALSRPALARSVGIIQAPDGSWPGAVRFRDVDGEVKVGLTCALCHTDVKNGALVIGRARRSFDYGRMRLAYHADTGAPLDPELARRMRTWGPGRADVTEDRDEDPVSIPDFWGLREQQYLTQAGTIRHVGPAALAIRQETQLLHSNHERVRPPRELAWALAMYLYSLRAPERPAGDPALVARGGRLFNEHCSECHGNAAGGGPLVTASRVGTDPALATGHGRGTGRYRPSALIAVGEAGPYLHDGSVATLEDLFSAARLSPGYRGVNGVGAVPGHLWATDWSGDDRAALLAWLRAR
;
A
#
# COMPACT_ATOMS: atom_id res chain seq x y z
N MET A 1 22.78 3.99 2.13
CA MET A 1 21.70 4.28 3.10
C MET A 1 22.04 5.48 3.97
N LEU A 2 22.93 5.42 4.97
CA LEU A 2 23.19 6.59 5.84
C LEU A 2 23.62 7.86 5.08
N GLU A 3 24.60 7.72 4.17
CA GLU A 3 25.07 8.86 3.35
C GLU A 3 24.00 9.39 2.38
N GLU A 4 23.15 8.50 1.85
CA GLU A 4 22.02 8.92 1.01
C GLU A 4 20.94 9.63 1.83
N GLY A 5 20.71 9.17 3.06
CA GLY A 5 19.82 9.83 4.02
C GLY A 5 20.29 11.25 4.33
N ARG A 6 21.59 11.43 4.61
CA ARG A 6 22.18 12.76 4.79
C ARG A 6 21.92 13.68 3.58
N ARG A 7 22.13 13.18 2.35
CA ARG A 7 21.83 13.95 1.13
C ARG A 7 20.34 14.25 0.97
N TYR A 8 19.46 13.27 1.22
CA TYR A 8 18.01 13.48 1.18
C TYR A 8 17.56 14.53 2.21
N LEU A 9 18.13 14.54 3.42
CA LEU A 9 17.76 15.49 4.47
C LEU A 9 18.32 16.91 4.21
N ASP A 10 19.58 17.01 3.81
CA ASP A 10 20.32 18.27 3.86
C ASP A 10 20.55 18.93 2.49
N ASP A 11 20.34 18.23 1.37
CA ASP A 11 20.56 18.75 0.01
C ASP A 11 19.23 18.81 -0.80
N PRO A 12 18.60 20.00 -0.92
CA PRO A 12 17.42 20.20 -1.77
C PRO A 12 17.65 19.82 -3.23
N ALA A 13 18.84 20.10 -3.78
CA ALA A 13 19.15 19.77 -5.17
C ALA A 13 19.25 18.25 -5.37
N HIS A 14 19.74 17.50 -4.37
CA HIS A 14 19.68 16.04 -4.39
C HIS A 14 18.23 15.54 -4.35
N ARG A 15 17.37 16.08 -3.47
CA ARG A 15 15.94 15.73 -3.46
C ARG A 15 15.28 15.99 -4.81
N ARG A 16 15.61 17.12 -5.45
CA ARG A 16 15.07 17.48 -6.76
C ARG A 16 15.50 16.50 -7.86
N ARG A 17 16.80 16.22 -7.98
CA ARG A 17 17.31 15.24 -8.94
C ARG A 17 16.74 13.84 -8.70
N SER A 18 16.58 13.44 -7.44
CA SER A 18 15.98 12.15 -7.07
C SER A 18 14.50 12.08 -7.45
N LEU A 19 13.74 13.17 -7.28
CA LEU A 19 12.36 13.26 -7.76
C LEU A 19 12.31 13.08 -9.28
N GLU A 20 13.04 13.92 -10.04
CA GLU A 20 13.03 13.92 -11.51
C GLU A 20 13.44 12.55 -12.06
N ALA A 21 14.50 11.94 -11.51
CA ALA A 21 14.95 10.62 -11.91
C ALA A 21 13.96 9.49 -11.56
N SER A 22 13.03 9.73 -10.63
CA SER A 22 12.02 8.76 -10.20
C SER A 22 10.72 8.82 -10.99
N LEU A 23 10.44 9.89 -11.73
CA LEU A 23 9.18 10.00 -12.48
C LEU A 23 9.28 9.25 -13.82
N THR A 24 8.37 8.31 -14.05
CA THR A 24 8.33 7.56 -15.33
C THR A 24 7.76 8.41 -16.47
N GLN A 25 6.84 9.33 -16.15
CA GLN A 25 6.26 10.31 -17.05
C GLN A 25 6.19 11.67 -16.35
N HIS A 26 6.10 12.77 -17.09
CA HIS A 26 6.11 14.13 -16.54
C HIS A 26 4.79 14.89 -16.74
N ASP A 27 3.86 14.33 -17.49
CA ASP A 27 2.63 14.99 -17.95
C ASP A 27 1.38 14.54 -17.19
N ASN A 28 1.37 13.42 -16.46
CA ASN A 28 0.24 13.09 -15.59
C ASN A 28 0.18 14.03 -14.37
N SER A 29 -1.01 14.16 -13.77
CA SER A 29 -1.26 15.12 -12.69
C SER A 29 -0.36 14.89 -11.47
N TYR A 30 -0.11 13.62 -11.10
CA TYR A 30 0.80 13.25 -10.01
C TYR A 30 2.21 13.81 -10.21
N SER A 31 2.72 13.73 -11.43
CA SER A 31 4.09 14.10 -11.78
C SER A 31 4.24 15.62 -11.89
N ARG A 32 3.30 16.30 -12.57
CA ARG A 32 3.27 17.77 -12.66
C ARG A 32 3.26 18.42 -11.28
N GLN A 33 2.33 18.04 -10.42
CA GLN A 33 2.21 18.59 -9.08
C GLN A 33 3.54 18.50 -8.28
N ARG A 34 4.26 17.37 -8.40
CA ARG A 34 5.56 17.21 -7.72
C ARG A 34 6.66 18.05 -8.36
N LEU A 35 6.70 18.11 -9.69
CA LEU A 35 7.65 18.95 -10.41
C LEU A 35 7.42 20.44 -10.13
N ASP A 36 6.18 20.86 -9.89
CA ASP A 36 5.81 22.25 -9.65
C ASP A 36 6.00 22.70 -8.20
N HIS A 37 6.05 21.76 -7.23
CA HIS A 37 6.01 22.13 -5.81
C HIS A 37 7.13 21.53 -4.95
N TYR A 38 7.77 20.42 -5.32
CA TYR A 38 8.68 19.70 -4.44
C TYR A 38 10.17 20.05 -4.66
N ALA A 39 10.89 20.24 -3.53
CA ALA A 39 12.33 20.49 -3.48
C ALA A 39 12.78 21.78 -4.21
N LEU A 40 12.00 22.86 -4.11
CA LEU A 40 12.30 24.17 -4.71
C LEU A 40 13.05 25.13 -3.77
N GLY A 41 13.23 24.76 -2.51
CA GLY A 41 13.99 25.49 -1.49
C GLY A 41 13.30 26.74 -0.95
N VAL A 42 12.91 27.65 -1.83
CA VAL A 42 12.35 28.98 -1.48
C VAL A 42 10.89 29.17 -1.88
N THR A 43 10.25 28.14 -2.43
CA THR A 43 8.84 28.12 -2.82
C THR A 43 8.25 26.71 -2.66
N GLY A 44 6.95 26.58 -2.92
CA GLY A 44 6.27 25.30 -2.95
C GLY A 44 6.20 24.63 -1.58
N TRP A 45 6.18 23.30 -1.60
CA TRP A 45 5.97 22.48 -0.41
C TRP A 45 7.13 22.51 0.60
N ASP A 46 8.30 23.02 0.21
CA ASP A 46 9.43 23.20 1.12
C ASP A 46 9.16 24.24 2.20
N LEU A 47 8.26 25.20 1.95
CA LEU A 47 7.87 26.26 2.87
C LEU A 47 6.72 25.87 3.82
N LEU A 48 6.10 24.70 3.63
CA LEU A 48 5.01 24.28 4.50
C LEU A 48 5.49 24.11 5.96
N PRO A 49 4.66 24.48 6.95
CA PRO A 49 4.95 24.20 8.34
C PRO A 49 5.25 22.71 8.56
N VAL A 50 6.27 22.42 9.36
CA VAL A 50 6.64 21.05 9.71
C VAL A 50 5.77 20.58 10.86
N TRP A 51 5.07 19.46 10.68
CA TRP A 51 4.20 18.89 11.71
C TRP A 51 4.74 17.58 12.26
N ASN A 52 5.13 17.61 13.53
CA ASN A 52 5.53 16.44 14.32
C ASN A 52 4.40 16.09 15.30
N PRO A 53 3.57 15.09 14.98
CA PRO A 53 2.32 14.85 15.69
C PRO A 53 2.54 14.31 17.10
N VAL A 54 1.67 14.70 18.03
CA VAL A 54 1.45 13.98 19.29
C VAL A 54 0.39 12.93 19.03
N SER A 55 0.74 11.65 19.12
CA SER A 55 -0.19 10.56 18.87
C SER A 55 0.04 9.35 19.79
N VAL A 56 -1.06 8.69 20.15
CA VAL A 56 -1.06 7.46 20.96
C VAL A 56 -1.93 6.39 20.29
N PRO A 57 -1.59 5.10 20.41
CA PRO A 57 -2.43 4.02 19.90
C PRO A 57 -3.84 4.04 20.50
N VAL A 58 -4.85 3.70 19.71
CA VAL A 58 -6.18 3.38 20.24
C VAL A 58 -6.14 1.96 20.80
N THR A 59 -6.68 1.80 22.01
CA THR A 59 -6.81 0.53 22.72
C THR A 59 -8.18 0.49 23.40
N ASP A 60 -8.54 -0.66 23.96
CA ASP A 60 -9.75 -0.76 24.79
C ASP A 60 -9.62 -0.08 26.15
N ALA A 61 -8.40 0.30 26.56
CA ALA A 61 -8.21 1.04 27.79
C ALA A 61 -8.81 2.46 27.68
N PRO A 62 -9.31 3.03 28.79
CA PRO A 62 -9.83 4.39 28.80
C PRO A 62 -8.84 5.39 28.23
N ALA A 63 -9.33 6.26 27.35
CA ALA A 63 -8.54 7.26 26.65
C ALA A 63 -7.94 8.29 27.64
N ALA A 64 -6.62 8.24 27.85
CA ALA A 64 -5.92 9.28 28.59
C ALA A 64 -5.89 10.61 27.81
N PRO A 65 -5.83 11.77 28.51
CA PRO A 65 -5.56 13.05 27.86
C PRO A 65 -4.24 13.02 27.08
N LEU A 66 -4.15 13.79 25.99
CA LEU A 66 -2.90 13.95 25.23
C LEU A 66 -1.99 15.04 25.83
N ASP A 67 -2.41 15.69 26.91
CA ASP A 67 -1.62 16.73 27.56
C ASP A 67 -0.37 16.12 28.21
N GLY A 68 0.79 16.73 27.93
CA GLY A 68 2.09 16.24 28.38
C GLY A 68 2.64 15.04 27.59
N VAL A 69 1.92 14.52 26.59
CA VAL A 69 2.45 13.48 25.71
C VAL A 69 3.45 14.09 24.74
N ALA A 70 4.65 13.50 24.66
CA ALA A 70 5.68 13.94 23.75
C ALA A 70 5.28 13.73 22.27
N PRO A 71 5.77 14.58 21.34
CA PRO A 71 5.65 14.32 19.91
C PRO A 71 6.26 12.98 19.51
N LEU A 72 5.88 12.47 18.34
CA LEU A 72 6.35 11.19 17.79
C LEU A 72 7.89 11.15 17.68
N TRP A 73 8.53 12.29 17.41
CA TRP A 73 9.98 12.40 17.31
C TRP A 73 10.56 13.46 18.23
N ASP A 74 11.72 13.15 18.83
CA ASP A 74 12.41 13.99 19.81
C ASP A 74 13.36 15.03 19.18
N GLY A 75 13.43 15.10 17.85
CA GLY A 75 14.33 15.98 17.11
C GLY A 75 15.75 15.44 16.92
N ARG A 76 16.07 14.24 17.42
CA ARG A 76 17.42 13.66 17.30
C ARG A 76 17.48 12.71 16.11
N ARG A 77 18.42 12.95 15.20
CA ARG A 77 18.65 12.06 14.04
C ARG A 77 19.34 10.77 14.48
N PRO A 78 18.80 9.59 14.14
CA PRO A 78 19.51 8.33 14.31
C PRO A 78 20.84 8.31 13.53
N THR A 79 21.88 7.75 14.13
CA THR A 79 23.21 7.61 13.51
C THR A 79 23.45 6.22 12.92
N THR A 80 22.55 5.27 13.17
CA THR A 80 22.64 3.88 12.71
C THR A 80 21.43 3.53 11.85
N VAL A 81 21.59 2.52 10.97
CA VAL A 81 20.47 2.02 10.15
C VAL A 81 19.37 1.43 11.04
N SER A 82 19.71 0.71 12.12
CA SER A 82 18.72 0.17 13.05
C SER A 82 17.91 1.27 13.73
N GLY A 83 18.53 2.36 14.16
CA GLY A 83 17.81 3.48 14.76
C GLY A 83 16.85 4.17 13.76
N TRP A 84 17.21 4.25 12.48
CA TRP A 84 16.28 4.72 11.45
C TRP A 84 15.10 3.76 11.23
N VAL A 85 15.34 2.44 11.29
CA VAL A 85 14.29 1.42 11.19
C VAL A 85 13.35 1.47 12.39
N GLU A 86 13.86 1.65 13.60
CA GLU A 86 13.07 1.81 14.82
C GLU A 86 12.20 3.07 14.78
N LEU A 87 12.76 4.22 14.41
CA LEU A 87 11.97 5.44 14.21
C LEU A 87 10.92 5.25 13.10
N GLY A 88 11.27 4.56 12.02
CA GLY A 88 10.34 4.28 10.92
C GLY A 88 9.19 3.36 11.33
N ARG A 89 9.44 2.44 12.26
CA ARG A 89 8.39 1.62 12.88
C ARG A 89 7.39 2.50 13.64
N GLU A 90 7.87 3.48 14.41
CA GLU A 90 6.99 4.44 15.09
C GLU A 90 6.15 5.23 14.06
N VAL A 91 6.75 5.69 12.96
CA VAL A 91 5.99 6.36 11.89
C VAL A 91 4.90 5.45 11.31
N PHE A 92 5.24 4.20 11.01
CA PHE A 92 4.31 3.22 10.43
C PHE A 92 3.08 2.96 11.32
N PHE A 93 3.27 2.85 12.64
CA PHE A 93 2.20 2.57 13.59
C PHE A 93 1.52 3.81 14.17
N ARG A 94 2.20 4.96 14.20
CA ARG A 94 1.75 6.11 15.00
C ARG A 94 1.64 7.43 14.25
N TYR A 95 2.19 7.58 13.05
CA TYR A 95 2.01 8.83 12.31
C TYR A 95 0.59 8.86 11.69
N PRO A 96 -0.31 9.76 12.15
CA PRO A 96 -1.64 9.90 11.58
C PRO A 96 -1.53 10.43 10.15
N MET A 97 -2.06 9.67 9.18
CA MET A 97 -2.12 10.17 7.80
C MET A 97 -3.13 11.32 7.72
N ARG A 98 -4.32 11.12 8.29
CA ARG A 98 -5.39 12.11 8.39
C ARG A 98 -6.39 11.74 9.47
N GLU A 99 -7.28 12.68 9.81
CA GLU A 99 -8.52 12.37 10.53
C GLU A 99 -9.29 11.29 9.78
N GLU A 100 -9.80 10.32 10.53
CA GLU A 100 -10.65 9.27 10.01
C GLU A 100 -11.88 9.06 10.90
N SER A 101 -12.86 9.96 10.79
CA SER A 101 -14.10 9.92 11.57
C SER A 101 -14.90 8.63 11.30
N TYR A 102 -14.74 8.02 10.11
CA TYR A 102 -15.34 6.73 9.79
C TYR A 102 -14.72 5.58 10.62
N LEU A 103 -13.43 5.66 10.92
CA LEU A 103 -12.73 4.70 11.78
C LEU A 103 -13.15 4.89 13.24
N GLU A 104 -13.25 6.13 13.71
CA GLU A 104 -13.79 6.44 15.05
C GLU A 104 -15.20 5.86 15.26
N HIS A 105 -16.07 6.05 14.26
CA HIS A 105 -17.41 5.48 14.23
C HIS A 105 -17.41 3.95 14.27
N ALA A 106 -16.51 3.31 13.51
CA ALA A 106 -16.38 1.86 13.50
C ALA A 106 -15.84 1.31 14.84
N LEU A 107 -14.83 1.94 15.42
CA LEU A 107 -14.21 1.51 16.68
C LEU A 107 -15.17 1.62 17.88
N SER A 108 -16.04 2.63 17.88
CA SER A 108 -17.13 2.73 18.88
C SER A 108 -18.23 1.67 18.71
N ARG A 109 -18.18 0.85 17.65
CA ARG A 109 -19.15 -0.21 17.32
C ARG A 109 -18.43 -1.52 17.02
N PRO A 110 -18.10 -2.34 18.04
CA PRO A 110 -17.29 -3.55 17.85
C PRO A 110 -17.82 -4.53 16.79
N ALA A 111 -19.15 -4.63 16.63
CA ALA A 111 -19.76 -5.44 15.59
C ALA A 111 -19.47 -4.89 14.17
N LEU A 112 -19.55 -3.57 14.00
CA LEU A 112 -19.20 -2.91 12.73
C LEU A 112 -17.71 -3.10 12.44
N ALA A 113 -16.83 -2.77 13.39
CA ALA A 113 -15.38 -2.93 13.25
C ALA A 113 -14.99 -4.34 12.77
N ARG A 114 -15.53 -5.39 13.40
CA ARG A 114 -15.32 -6.77 12.97
C ARG A 114 -15.89 -7.05 11.57
N SER A 115 -17.08 -6.55 11.27
CA SER A 115 -17.74 -6.79 9.97
C SER A 115 -17.03 -6.16 8.77
N VAL A 116 -16.26 -5.08 8.99
CA VAL A 116 -15.43 -4.43 7.97
C VAL A 116 -13.96 -4.85 8.07
N GLY A 117 -13.66 -5.87 8.86
CA GLY A 117 -12.31 -6.45 8.96
C GLY A 117 -11.27 -5.57 9.63
N ILE A 118 -11.68 -4.66 10.52
CA ILE A 118 -10.74 -4.05 11.48
C ILE A 118 -10.42 -5.10 12.53
N ILE A 119 -9.13 -5.37 12.71
CA ILE A 119 -8.64 -6.37 13.65
C ILE A 119 -8.14 -5.70 14.92
N GLN A 120 -8.37 -6.36 16.03
CA GLN A 120 -7.76 -6.03 17.30
C GLN A 120 -6.54 -6.94 17.51
N ALA A 121 -5.44 -6.37 17.95
CA ALA A 121 -4.25 -7.11 18.33
C ALA A 121 -4.45 -7.82 19.69
N PRO A 122 -3.67 -8.87 20.00
CA PRO A 122 -3.77 -9.58 21.27
C PRO A 122 -3.52 -8.71 22.50
N ASP A 123 -2.78 -7.61 22.35
CA ASP A 123 -2.50 -6.64 23.41
C ASP A 123 -3.64 -5.63 23.63
N GLY A 124 -4.78 -5.81 22.95
CA GLY A 124 -5.95 -4.93 23.03
C GLY A 124 -5.82 -3.65 22.20
N SER A 125 -4.70 -3.45 21.50
CA SER A 125 -4.55 -2.32 20.57
C SER A 125 -5.30 -2.57 19.26
N TRP A 126 -5.61 -1.48 18.56
CA TRP A 126 -6.20 -1.51 17.23
C TRP A 126 -5.11 -1.07 16.24
N PRO A 127 -4.34 -2.00 15.61
CA PRO A 127 -3.18 -1.65 14.81
C PRO A 127 -3.53 -0.68 13.68
N GLY A 128 -2.91 0.50 13.75
CA GLY A 128 -3.09 1.60 12.82
C GLY A 128 -4.23 2.56 13.12
N ALA A 129 -4.89 2.43 14.26
CA ALA A 129 -5.75 3.47 14.81
C ALA A 129 -5.00 4.25 15.89
N VAL A 130 -4.99 5.58 15.77
CA VAL A 130 -4.35 6.48 16.75
C VAL A 130 -5.28 7.60 17.16
N ARG A 131 -5.17 8.04 18.41
CA ARG A 131 -5.63 9.35 18.86
C ARG A 131 -4.49 10.34 18.70
N PHE A 132 -4.75 11.49 18.10
CA PHE A 132 -3.73 12.49 17.85
C PHE A 132 -4.28 13.91 17.96
N ARG A 133 -3.39 14.88 18.18
CA ARG A 133 -3.72 16.30 18.07
C ARG A 133 -3.47 16.75 16.63
N ASP A 134 -4.51 17.18 15.94
CA ASP A 134 -4.42 17.63 14.55
C ASP A 134 -3.75 19.01 14.43
N VAL A 135 -3.68 19.52 13.21
CA VAL A 135 -3.03 20.81 12.90
C VAL A 135 -3.80 22.03 13.44
N ASP A 136 -5.07 21.84 13.81
CA ASP A 136 -5.92 22.86 14.43
C ASP A 136 -5.89 22.78 15.97
N GLY A 137 -5.23 21.75 16.53
CA GLY A 137 -5.10 21.53 17.96
C GLY A 137 -6.18 20.62 18.55
N GLU A 138 -7.07 20.09 17.71
CA GLU A 138 -8.19 19.24 18.12
C GLU A 138 -7.74 17.78 18.28
N VAL A 139 -8.35 17.09 19.24
CA VAL A 139 -8.09 15.65 19.44
C VAL A 139 -8.98 14.84 18.50
N LYS A 140 -8.34 14.09 17.60
CA LYS A 140 -9.01 13.28 16.57
C LYS A 140 -8.57 11.82 16.64
N VAL A 141 -9.35 10.94 16.00
CA VAL A 141 -8.91 9.59 15.63
C VAL A 141 -8.42 9.61 14.19
N GLY A 142 -7.26 9.00 13.94
CA GLY A 142 -6.65 8.91 12.63
C GLY A 142 -6.23 7.50 12.29
N LEU A 143 -6.08 7.25 11.00
CA LEU A 143 -5.49 6.03 10.47
C LEU A 143 -3.99 6.21 10.23
N THR A 144 -3.23 5.11 10.35
CA THR A 144 -1.82 5.03 9.95
C THR A 144 -1.62 3.93 8.90
N CYS A 145 -0.39 3.78 8.39
CA CYS A 145 -0.04 2.71 7.45
C CYS A 145 -0.41 1.31 7.97
N ALA A 146 -0.32 1.08 9.29
CA ALA A 146 -0.60 -0.20 9.92
C ALA A 146 -2.07 -0.64 9.81
N LEU A 147 -3.01 0.27 9.56
CA LEU A 147 -4.42 -0.11 9.42
C LEU A 147 -4.63 -0.97 8.19
N CYS A 148 -3.96 -0.61 7.10
CA CYS A 148 -4.07 -1.31 5.82
C CYS A 148 -2.94 -2.34 5.61
N HIS A 149 -1.77 -2.16 6.22
CA HIS A 149 -0.57 -2.97 5.99
C HIS A 149 -0.13 -3.81 7.19
N THR A 150 -1.06 -4.17 8.08
CA THR A 150 -0.83 -5.16 9.13
C THR A 150 -2.03 -6.07 9.26
N ASP A 151 -1.74 -7.36 9.29
CA ASP A 151 -2.70 -8.44 9.49
C ASP A 151 -2.41 -9.18 10.81
N VAL A 152 -3.30 -10.08 11.23
CA VAL A 152 -3.10 -10.97 12.38
C VAL A 152 -3.21 -12.41 11.91
N LYS A 153 -2.18 -13.22 12.18
CA LYS A 153 -2.18 -14.66 11.91
C LYS A 153 -1.73 -15.42 13.14
N ASN A 154 -2.50 -16.41 13.56
CA ASN A 154 -2.21 -17.24 14.74
C ASN A 154 -1.94 -16.40 16.01
N GLY A 155 -2.68 -15.30 16.20
CA GLY A 155 -2.50 -14.41 17.33
C GLY A 155 -1.23 -13.55 17.29
N ALA A 156 -0.52 -13.46 16.16
CA ALA A 156 0.63 -12.57 16.00
C ALA A 156 0.40 -11.56 14.88
N LEU A 157 0.93 -10.34 15.05
CA LEU A 157 0.94 -9.32 14.00
C LEU A 157 1.85 -9.75 12.85
N VAL A 158 1.32 -9.68 11.63
CA VAL A 158 2.06 -9.92 10.40
C VAL A 158 2.20 -8.57 9.69
N ILE A 159 3.34 -7.92 9.93
CA ILE A 159 3.57 -6.55 9.49
C ILE A 159 4.09 -6.52 8.06
N GLY A 160 3.58 -5.60 7.25
CA GLY A 160 3.87 -5.52 5.82
C GLY A 160 2.94 -6.40 4.97
N ARG A 161 2.12 -7.25 5.59
CA ARG A 161 0.99 -7.91 4.92
C ARG A 161 -0.18 -6.95 4.87
N ALA A 162 -0.76 -6.78 3.70
CA ALA A 162 -1.94 -5.97 3.57
C ALA A 162 -3.20 -6.70 4.02
N ARG A 163 -4.07 -5.96 4.71
CA ARG A 163 -5.23 -6.47 5.43
C ARG A 163 -6.37 -6.75 4.45
N ARG A 164 -6.39 -7.96 3.90
CA ARG A 164 -7.35 -8.39 2.86
C ARG A 164 -8.80 -8.37 3.32
N SER A 165 -9.04 -8.49 4.62
CA SER A 165 -10.38 -8.41 5.21
C SER A 165 -10.92 -6.99 5.34
N PHE A 166 -10.06 -5.96 5.23
CA PHE A 166 -10.48 -4.59 5.51
C PHE A 166 -11.33 -4.02 4.38
N ASP A 167 -12.61 -3.80 4.64
CA ASP A 167 -13.55 -3.22 3.69
C ASP A 167 -13.68 -1.72 3.96
N TYR A 168 -12.78 -0.97 3.34
CA TYR A 168 -12.70 0.47 3.55
C TYR A 168 -13.96 1.19 3.03
N GLY A 169 -14.49 0.79 1.88
CA GLY A 169 -15.71 1.36 1.31
C GLY A 169 -16.92 1.14 2.20
N ARG A 170 -17.11 -0.10 2.69
CA ARG A 170 -18.22 -0.43 3.60
C ARG A 170 -18.14 0.30 4.93
N MET A 171 -16.94 0.51 5.48
CA MET A 171 -16.75 1.30 6.71
C MET A 171 -17.28 2.73 6.54
N ARG A 172 -16.92 3.39 5.42
CA ARG A 172 -17.38 4.74 5.10
C ARG A 172 -18.89 4.80 4.87
N LEU A 173 -19.44 3.84 4.10
CA LEU A 173 -20.87 3.75 3.83
C LEU A 173 -21.69 3.55 5.11
N ALA A 174 -21.21 2.73 6.05
CA ALA A 174 -21.87 2.51 7.33
C ALA A 174 -21.97 3.80 8.16
N TYR A 175 -20.91 4.61 8.19
CA TYR A 175 -20.96 5.92 8.85
C TYR A 175 -22.06 6.81 8.27
N HIS A 176 -22.14 6.94 6.95
CA HIS A 176 -23.16 7.78 6.31
C HIS A 176 -24.57 7.26 6.56
N ALA A 177 -24.76 5.94 6.51
CA ALA A 177 -26.04 5.31 6.82
C ALA A 177 -26.49 5.55 8.27
N ASP A 178 -25.56 5.45 9.23
CA ASP A 178 -25.87 5.57 10.66
C ASP A 178 -26.03 7.02 11.12
N THR A 179 -25.30 7.96 10.53
CA THR A 179 -25.26 9.37 10.97
C THR A 179 -26.16 10.28 10.15
N GLY A 180 -26.57 9.86 8.95
CA GLY A 180 -27.26 10.71 7.98
C GLY A 180 -26.37 11.79 7.36
N ALA A 181 -25.04 11.73 7.56
CA ALA A 181 -24.11 12.65 6.93
C ALA A 181 -24.23 12.57 5.39
N PRO A 182 -24.27 13.71 4.67
CA PRO A 182 -24.48 13.71 3.24
C PRO A 182 -23.37 12.95 2.51
N LEU A 183 -23.76 12.18 1.50
CA LEU A 183 -22.86 11.46 0.60
C LEU A 183 -23.37 11.59 -0.82
N ASP A 184 -22.49 11.99 -1.73
CA ASP A 184 -22.79 12.00 -3.16
C ASP A 184 -23.18 10.59 -3.63
N PRO A 185 -24.33 10.40 -4.32
CA PRO A 185 -24.81 9.08 -4.72
C PRO A 185 -23.83 8.32 -5.61
N GLU A 186 -23.08 9.03 -6.45
CA GLU A 186 -22.12 8.41 -7.35
C GLU A 186 -20.88 7.93 -6.58
N LEU A 187 -20.36 8.75 -5.66
CA LEU A 187 -19.33 8.30 -4.71
C LEU A 187 -19.79 7.09 -3.88
N ALA A 188 -21.05 7.08 -3.43
CA ALA A 188 -21.62 5.94 -2.71
C ALA A 188 -21.67 4.66 -3.57
N ARG A 189 -22.01 4.79 -4.85
CA ARG A 189 -22.00 3.68 -5.81
C ARG A 189 -20.58 3.14 -6.00
N ARG A 190 -19.59 4.02 -6.20
CA ARG A 190 -18.17 3.64 -6.33
C ARG A 190 -17.65 2.93 -5.08
N MET A 191 -17.91 3.46 -3.89
CA MET A 191 -17.47 2.81 -2.63
C MET A 191 -18.01 1.38 -2.46
N ARG A 192 -19.20 1.08 -2.99
CA ARG A 192 -19.77 -0.29 -2.93
C ARG A 192 -18.99 -1.29 -3.78
N THR A 193 -18.27 -0.85 -4.81
CA THR A 193 -17.51 -1.76 -5.69
C THR A 193 -16.12 -2.07 -5.15
N TRP A 194 -15.61 -1.29 -4.19
CA TRP A 194 -14.28 -1.48 -3.61
C TRP A 194 -14.19 -2.81 -2.88
N GLY A 195 -15.10 -3.14 -1.97
CA GLY A 195 -15.02 -4.37 -1.17
C GLY A 195 -13.72 -4.54 -0.37
N PRO A 196 -13.48 -5.74 0.21
CA PRO A 196 -12.36 -5.98 1.11
C PRO A 196 -10.98 -5.93 0.45
N GLY A 197 -9.99 -5.38 1.16
CA GLY A 197 -8.58 -5.39 0.75
C GLY A 197 -8.23 -4.43 -0.39
N ARG A 198 -9.18 -3.60 -0.81
CA ARG A 198 -9.05 -2.63 -1.89
C ARG A 198 -9.37 -1.23 -1.40
N ALA A 199 -8.73 -0.26 -2.01
CA ALA A 199 -9.02 1.14 -1.77
C ALA A 199 -8.77 1.94 -3.04
N ASP A 200 -9.62 2.92 -3.27
CA ASP A 200 -9.35 3.99 -4.21
C ASP A 200 -8.59 5.09 -3.44
N VAL A 201 -7.35 5.33 -3.86
CA VAL A 201 -6.41 6.29 -3.24
C VAL A 201 -5.99 7.37 -4.22
N THR A 202 -6.68 7.44 -5.36
CA THR A 202 -6.49 8.40 -6.43
C THR A 202 -7.51 9.52 -6.22
N GLU A 203 -7.02 10.76 -6.15
CA GLU A 203 -7.90 11.93 -5.99
C GLU A 203 -8.42 12.39 -7.36
N ASP A 204 -8.93 11.45 -8.15
CA ASP A 204 -9.52 11.72 -9.45
C ASP A 204 -10.94 11.12 -9.55
N ARG A 205 -11.54 11.28 -10.73
CA ARG A 205 -12.89 10.78 -11.01
C ARG A 205 -12.86 9.37 -11.61
N ASP A 206 -11.68 8.79 -11.79
CA ASP A 206 -11.56 7.48 -12.39
C ASP A 206 -12.00 6.42 -11.35
N GLU A 207 -12.55 5.29 -11.83
CA GLU A 207 -12.95 4.16 -10.98
C GLU A 207 -11.87 3.10 -11.00
N ASP A 208 -10.85 3.27 -10.14
CA ASP A 208 -9.72 2.34 -10.11
C ASP A 208 -9.39 1.87 -8.69
N PRO A 209 -10.33 1.22 -7.96
CA PRO A 209 -10.02 0.64 -6.67
C PRO A 209 -8.89 -0.40 -6.82
N VAL A 210 -7.78 -0.12 -6.16
CA VAL A 210 -6.59 -0.97 -6.25
C VAL A 210 -6.50 -1.90 -5.05
N SER A 211 -6.05 -3.12 -5.30
CA SER A 211 -5.58 -4.03 -4.25
C SER A 211 -4.47 -3.39 -3.45
N ILE A 212 -4.64 -3.36 -2.13
CA ILE A 212 -3.65 -2.84 -1.19
C ILE A 212 -2.45 -3.82 -1.25
N PRO A 213 -1.24 -3.36 -1.61
CA PRO A 213 -0.11 -4.27 -1.81
C PRO A 213 0.54 -4.69 -0.49
N ASP A 214 1.14 -5.88 -0.48
CA ASP A 214 2.12 -6.24 0.55
C ASP A 214 3.40 -5.41 0.35
N PHE A 215 4.13 -5.16 1.44
CA PHE A 215 5.38 -4.37 1.44
C PHE A 215 6.66 -5.21 1.45
N TRP A 216 6.54 -6.54 1.47
CA TRP A 216 7.72 -7.41 1.45
C TRP A 216 8.44 -7.35 0.10
N GLY A 217 9.77 -7.35 0.15
CA GLY A 217 10.61 -7.30 -1.05
C GLY A 217 10.60 -5.93 -1.76
N LEU A 218 10.11 -4.86 -1.11
CA LEU A 218 10.02 -3.52 -1.69
C LEU A 218 11.36 -3.01 -2.23
N ARG A 219 12.47 -3.32 -1.54
CA ARG A 219 13.82 -2.92 -1.94
C ARG A 219 14.22 -3.41 -3.34
N GLU A 220 13.71 -4.56 -3.74
CA GLU A 220 14.02 -5.19 -5.04
C GLU A 220 13.07 -4.73 -6.16
N GLN A 221 11.99 -4.02 -5.84
CA GLN A 221 11.04 -3.55 -6.84
C GLN A 221 11.67 -2.45 -7.70
N GLN A 222 11.41 -2.45 -9.01
CA GLN A 222 11.88 -1.40 -9.92
C GLN A 222 10.93 -0.19 -9.96
N TYR A 223 9.69 -0.35 -9.50
CA TYR A 223 8.65 0.68 -9.52
C TYR A 223 7.79 0.62 -8.25
N LEU A 224 7.35 1.77 -7.75
CA LEU A 224 6.63 1.87 -6.47
C LEU A 224 5.10 1.92 -6.61
N THR A 225 4.54 2.46 -7.69
CA THR A 225 3.08 2.50 -7.95
C THR A 225 2.67 1.37 -8.89
N GLN A 226 1.43 0.87 -8.74
CA GLN A 226 0.86 -0.17 -9.61
C GLN A 226 0.92 0.23 -11.09
N ALA A 227 0.58 1.49 -11.41
CA ALA A 227 0.69 2.06 -12.75
C ALA A 227 2.13 2.41 -13.18
N GLY A 228 3.17 2.10 -12.39
CA GLY A 228 4.55 2.35 -12.79
C GLY A 228 4.98 3.82 -12.82
N THR A 229 4.19 4.74 -12.32
CA THR A 229 4.43 6.20 -12.22
C THR A 229 5.77 6.56 -11.60
N ILE A 230 6.22 5.82 -10.57
CA ILE A 230 7.45 6.10 -9.84
C ILE A 230 8.44 4.95 -10.04
N ARG A 231 9.53 5.22 -10.75
CA ARG A 231 10.73 4.40 -10.80
C ARG A 231 11.46 4.43 -9.46
N HIS A 232 11.79 3.26 -8.96
CA HIS A 232 12.48 3.07 -7.70
C HIS A 232 14.00 3.15 -7.89
N VAL A 233 14.51 4.38 -8.03
CA VAL A 233 15.95 4.64 -8.28
C VAL A 233 16.83 4.55 -7.02
N GLY A 234 16.21 4.46 -5.84
CA GLY A 234 16.88 4.41 -4.55
C GLY A 234 15.93 4.77 -3.40
N PRO A 235 16.39 4.70 -2.13
CA PRO A 235 15.57 5.05 -0.97
C PRO A 235 15.09 6.50 -0.97
N ALA A 236 15.82 7.44 -1.57
CA ALA A 236 15.33 8.81 -1.70
C ALA A 236 13.99 8.88 -2.48
N ALA A 237 13.82 8.08 -3.54
CA ALA A 237 12.56 8.04 -4.29
C ALA A 237 11.39 7.52 -3.43
N LEU A 238 11.64 6.52 -2.59
CA LEU A 238 10.64 6.03 -1.64
C LEU A 238 10.34 7.10 -0.56
N ALA A 239 11.36 7.75 0.00
CA ALA A 239 11.18 8.80 1.00
C ALA A 239 10.38 9.99 0.44
N ILE A 240 10.68 10.45 -0.79
CA ILE A 240 9.92 11.50 -1.49
C ILE A 240 8.46 11.09 -1.68
N ARG A 241 8.21 9.83 -2.06
CA ARG A 241 6.84 9.29 -2.17
C ARG A 241 6.12 9.37 -0.81
N GLN A 242 6.76 8.94 0.28
CA GLN A 242 6.14 8.97 1.60
C GLN A 242 5.94 10.40 2.11
N GLU A 243 6.92 11.29 1.95
CA GLU A 243 6.82 12.70 2.32
C GLU A 243 5.63 13.36 1.62
N THR A 244 5.52 13.19 0.30
CA THR A 244 4.39 13.76 -0.46
C THR A 244 3.06 13.08 -0.13
N GLN A 245 3.03 11.78 0.19
CA GLN A 245 1.80 11.11 0.61
C GLN A 245 1.27 11.64 1.94
N LEU A 246 2.14 11.84 2.94
CA LEU A 246 1.76 12.38 4.24
C LEU A 246 1.35 13.85 4.16
N LEU A 247 2.00 14.61 3.29
CA LEU A 247 1.64 15.99 2.97
C LEU A 247 0.23 16.11 2.36
N HIS A 248 -0.08 15.33 1.32
CA HIS A 248 -1.40 15.38 0.68
C HIS A 248 -2.51 14.90 1.62
N SER A 249 -2.21 13.94 2.50
CA SER A 249 -3.16 13.48 3.50
C SER A 249 -3.58 14.60 4.48
N ASN A 250 -2.76 15.65 4.60
CA ASN A 250 -3.07 16.86 5.36
C ASN A 250 -3.45 18.05 4.47
N HIS A 251 -3.96 17.79 3.26
CA HIS A 251 -4.42 18.80 2.29
C HIS A 251 -3.37 19.89 2.01
N GLU A 252 -2.10 19.50 1.97
CA GLU A 252 -0.97 20.42 1.74
C GLU A 252 -0.87 21.57 2.78
N ARG A 253 -1.50 21.43 3.94
CA ARG A 253 -1.42 22.43 5.04
C ARG A 253 -0.09 22.37 5.78
N VAL A 254 0.47 21.17 5.88
CA VAL A 254 1.72 20.87 6.59
C VAL A 254 2.51 19.78 5.87
N ARG A 255 3.78 19.63 6.22
CA ARG A 255 4.63 18.52 5.77
C ARG A 255 5.22 17.76 6.96
N PRO A 256 5.52 16.45 6.84
CA PRO A 256 6.23 15.74 7.90
C PRO A 256 7.68 16.25 8.01
N PRO A 257 8.34 16.11 9.18
CA PRO A 257 9.79 16.12 9.25
C PRO A 257 10.36 15.11 8.25
N ARG A 258 11.38 15.52 7.48
CA ARG A 258 11.95 14.64 6.43
C ARG A 258 12.58 13.40 7.03
N GLU A 259 13.08 13.54 8.25
CA GLU A 259 13.56 12.46 9.10
C GLU A 259 12.52 11.35 9.24
N LEU A 260 11.23 11.67 9.40
CA LEU A 260 10.17 10.66 9.51
C LEU A 260 9.86 9.98 8.19
N ALA A 261 9.86 10.72 7.08
CA ALA A 261 9.70 10.13 5.75
C ALA A 261 10.86 9.19 5.39
N TRP A 262 12.10 9.59 5.72
CA TRP A 262 13.29 8.76 5.55
C TRP A 262 13.26 7.53 6.45
N ALA A 263 12.92 7.70 7.73
CA ALA A 263 12.80 6.61 8.69
C ALA A 263 11.78 5.57 8.21
N LEU A 264 10.59 6.02 7.75
CA LEU A 264 9.58 5.14 7.19
C LEU A 264 10.10 4.36 5.98
N ALA A 265 10.81 5.00 5.05
CA ALA A 265 11.42 4.30 3.92
C ALA A 265 12.40 3.20 4.37
N MET A 266 13.23 3.46 5.39
CA MET A 266 14.14 2.46 5.96
C MET A 266 13.39 1.30 6.61
N TYR A 267 12.32 1.60 7.36
CA TYR A 267 11.48 0.58 7.97
C TYR A 267 10.82 -0.30 6.92
N LEU A 268 10.23 0.27 5.87
CA LEU A 268 9.60 -0.48 4.79
C LEU A 268 10.58 -1.41 4.07
N TYR A 269 11.84 -0.99 3.88
CA TYR A 269 12.89 -1.86 3.35
C TYR A 269 13.32 -2.99 4.28
N SER A 270 13.11 -2.84 5.59
CA SER A 270 13.47 -3.85 6.59
C SER A 270 12.44 -4.98 6.70
N LEU A 271 11.22 -4.77 6.19
CA LEU A 271 10.12 -5.72 6.33
C LEU A 271 10.40 -7.03 5.59
N ARG A 272 10.18 -8.14 6.28
CA ARG A 272 10.34 -9.50 5.76
C ARG A 272 9.05 -10.28 5.91
N ALA A 273 8.76 -11.11 4.91
CA ALA A 273 7.66 -12.06 5.00
C ALA A 273 7.99 -13.16 6.03
N PRO A 274 6.97 -13.73 6.70
CA PRO A 274 7.13 -14.95 7.47
C PRO A 274 7.64 -16.11 6.61
N GLU A 275 8.34 -17.06 7.23
CA GLU A 275 8.78 -18.28 6.55
C GLU A 275 7.61 -19.07 5.94
N ARG A 276 7.86 -19.67 4.78
CA ARG A 276 6.88 -20.47 4.03
C ARG A 276 7.16 -21.95 4.21
N PRO A 277 6.13 -22.81 4.24
CA PRO A 277 6.33 -24.25 4.12
C PRO A 277 7.06 -24.59 2.81
N ALA A 278 8.07 -25.44 2.88
CA ALA A 278 8.93 -25.76 1.73
C ALA A 278 8.21 -26.50 0.58
N GLY A 279 7.02 -27.09 0.83
CA GLY A 279 6.30 -27.90 -0.14
C GLY A 279 7.01 -29.23 -0.46
N ASP A 280 6.49 -29.98 -1.45
CA ASP A 280 7.19 -31.15 -2.00
C ASP A 280 8.41 -30.69 -2.83
N PRO A 281 9.64 -31.10 -2.47
CA PRO A 281 10.85 -30.65 -3.16
C PRO A 281 10.88 -30.93 -4.66
N ALA A 282 10.38 -32.08 -5.12
CA ALA A 282 10.39 -32.45 -6.53
C ALA A 282 9.40 -31.58 -7.33
N LEU A 283 8.22 -31.35 -6.75
CA LEU A 283 7.18 -30.54 -7.36
C LEU A 283 7.58 -29.05 -7.41
N VAL A 284 8.17 -28.54 -6.33
CA VAL A 284 8.70 -27.17 -6.27
C VAL A 284 9.86 -26.96 -7.24
N ALA A 285 10.79 -27.92 -7.35
CA ALA A 285 11.88 -27.85 -8.32
C ALA A 285 11.37 -27.84 -9.77
N ARG A 286 10.34 -28.64 -10.07
CA ARG A 286 9.67 -28.64 -11.38
C ARG A 286 8.99 -27.30 -11.66
N GLY A 287 8.23 -26.78 -10.70
CA GLY A 287 7.56 -25.48 -10.81
C GLY A 287 8.54 -24.32 -10.99
N GLY A 288 9.70 -24.37 -10.35
CA GLY A 288 10.75 -23.36 -10.51
C GLY A 288 11.35 -23.33 -11.91
N ARG A 289 11.50 -24.49 -12.58
CA ARG A 289 11.92 -24.53 -14.00
C ARG A 289 10.86 -23.90 -14.91
N LEU A 290 9.61 -24.32 -14.76
CA LEU A 290 8.49 -23.74 -15.52
C LEU A 290 8.39 -22.23 -15.33
N PHE A 291 8.53 -21.75 -14.10
CA PHE A 291 8.52 -20.31 -13.82
C PHE A 291 9.68 -19.58 -14.52
N ASN A 292 10.89 -20.12 -14.44
CA ASN A 292 12.05 -19.51 -15.08
C ASN A 292 11.90 -19.45 -16.60
N GLU A 293 11.33 -20.48 -17.22
CA GLU A 293 11.10 -20.58 -18.66
C GLU A 293 9.97 -19.66 -19.15
N HIS A 294 8.91 -19.49 -18.37
CA HIS A 294 7.67 -18.86 -18.86
C HIS A 294 7.26 -17.55 -18.17
N CYS A 295 7.80 -17.24 -16.99
CA CYS A 295 7.34 -16.11 -16.16
C CYS A 295 8.43 -15.07 -15.89
N SER A 296 9.71 -15.46 -15.96
CA SER A 296 10.85 -14.63 -15.55
C SER A 296 11.05 -13.37 -16.40
N GLU A 297 10.53 -13.31 -17.63
CA GLU A 297 10.59 -12.10 -18.45
C GLU A 297 9.93 -10.89 -17.75
N CYS A 298 8.82 -11.14 -17.04
CA CYS A 298 8.10 -10.10 -16.30
C CYS A 298 8.36 -10.16 -14.78
N HIS A 299 8.61 -11.35 -14.23
CA HIS A 299 8.73 -11.60 -12.79
C HIS A 299 10.14 -12.08 -12.39
N GLY A 300 11.18 -11.65 -13.10
CA GLY A 300 12.53 -12.22 -12.99
C GLY A 300 13.43 -11.69 -11.86
N ASN A 301 13.06 -10.60 -11.18
CA ASN A 301 13.93 -10.07 -10.12
C ASN A 301 13.85 -10.88 -8.81
N ALA A 302 14.71 -10.57 -7.83
CA ALA A 302 14.78 -11.30 -6.57
C ALA A 302 13.45 -11.37 -5.80
N ALA A 303 12.62 -10.33 -5.85
CA ALA A 303 11.29 -10.31 -5.25
C ALA A 303 10.17 -10.80 -6.18
N GLY A 304 10.46 -11.19 -7.43
CA GLY A 304 9.45 -11.56 -8.42
C GLY A 304 8.81 -10.37 -9.13
N GLY A 305 9.39 -9.16 -9.05
CA GLY A 305 9.04 -8.03 -9.91
C GLY A 305 9.87 -7.99 -11.20
N GLY A 306 9.70 -6.94 -11.99
CA GLY A 306 10.44 -6.75 -13.25
C GLY A 306 10.07 -5.46 -13.97
N PRO A 307 10.40 -5.35 -15.27
CA PRO A 307 10.12 -4.16 -16.07
C PRO A 307 8.61 -3.93 -16.22
N LEU A 308 8.20 -2.69 -16.52
CA LEU A 308 6.80 -2.37 -16.77
C LEU A 308 6.25 -3.13 -17.98
N VAL A 309 5.03 -3.63 -17.86
CA VAL A 309 4.30 -4.34 -18.92
C VAL A 309 3.17 -3.46 -19.42
N THR A 310 2.96 -3.36 -20.73
CA THR A 310 1.87 -2.54 -21.27
C THR A 310 0.51 -3.09 -20.83
N ALA A 311 -0.44 -2.20 -20.55
CA ALA A 311 -1.79 -2.59 -20.14
C ALA A 311 -2.45 -3.53 -21.17
N SER A 312 -2.22 -3.28 -22.46
CA SER A 312 -2.68 -4.13 -23.55
C SER A 312 -2.07 -5.54 -23.55
N ARG A 313 -0.80 -5.69 -23.17
CA ARG A 313 -0.14 -7.01 -23.06
C ARG A 313 -0.64 -7.77 -21.84
N VAL A 314 -0.89 -7.08 -20.73
CA VAL A 314 -1.48 -7.70 -19.53
C VAL A 314 -2.94 -8.09 -19.78
N GLY A 315 -3.73 -7.24 -20.43
CA GLY A 315 -5.12 -7.52 -20.82
C GLY A 315 -6.14 -7.44 -19.67
N THR A 316 -5.78 -6.88 -18.52
CA THR A 316 -6.71 -6.54 -17.43
C THR A 316 -7.36 -5.18 -17.70
N ASP A 317 -8.28 -4.74 -16.83
CA ASP A 317 -8.84 -3.38 -16.87
C ASP A 317 -7.71 -2.35 -17.03
N PRO A 318 -7.75 -1.44 -18.03
CA PRO A 318 -6.72 -0.44 -18.24
C PRO A 318 -6.90 0.84 -17.41
N ALA A 319 -8.02 1.03 -16.70
CA ALA A 319 -8.37 2.30 -16.05
C ALA A 319 -7.23 2.89 -15.22
N LEU A 320 -6.66 2.10 -14.31
CA LEU A 320 -5.52 2.51 -13.48
C LEU A 320 -4.26 2.86 -14.31
N ALA A 321 -3.98 2.10 -15.37
CA ALA A 321 -2.81 2.33 -16.21
C ALA A 321 -2.97 3.55 -17.12
N THR A 322 -4.18 3.90 -17.53
CA THR A 322 -4.45 5.00 -18.47
C THR A 322 -5.05 6.25 -17.82
N GLY A 323 -5.39 6.19 -16.54
CA GLY A 323 -5.99 7.29 -15.79
C GLY A 323 -5.12 8.55 -15.75
N HIS A 324 -5.77 9.72 -15.73
CA HIS A 324 -5.09 11.01 -15.85
C HIS A 324 -4.23 11.35 -14.62
N GLY A 325 -4.58 10.81 -13.46
CA GLY A 325 -3.89 11.05 -12.20
C GLY A 325 -2.47 10.49 -12.22
N ARG A 326 -2.31 9.21 -12.53
CA ARG A 326 -1.06 8.45 -12.34
C ARG A 326 -0.67 7.55 -13.50
N GLY A 327 -1.49 7.46 -14.54
CA GLY A 327 -1.34 6.52 -15.63
C GLY A 327 -0.01 6.67 -16.38
N THR A 328 0.51 5.54 -16.85
CA THR A 328 1.68 5.49 -17.76
C THR A 328 1.44 4.57 -18.96
N GLY A 329 0.21 4.06 -19.14
CA GLY A 329 -0.16 3.00 -20.08
C GLY A 329 0.36 1.61 -19.72
N ARG A 330 0.88 1.42 -18.50
CA ARG A 330 1.60 0.20 -18.09
C ARG A 330 1.29 -0.20 -16.65
N TYR A 331 1.55 -1.46 -16.33
CA TYR A 331 1.51 -2.02 -14.98
C TYR A 331 2.88 -2.48 -14.55
N ARG A 332 3.21 -2.31 -13.26
CA ARG A 332 4.37 -2.97 -12.67
C ARG A 332 4.02 -4.44 -12.34
N PRO A 333 4.89 -5.40 -12.65
CA PRO A 333 4.84 -6.72 -12.05
C PRO A 333 5.01 -6.58 -10.53
N SER A 334 4.05 -7.08 -9.76
CA SER A 334 4.10 -7.03 -8.29
C SER A 334 5.06 -8.09 -7.74
N ALA A 335 5.58 -7.85 -6.53
CA ALA A 335 6.37 -8.85 -5.82
C ALA A 335 5.59 -10.15 -5.65
N LEU A 336 6.26 -11.29 -5.83
CA LEU A 336 5.71 -12.63 -5.66
C LEU A 336 6.12 -13.27 -4.31
N ILE A 337 6.54 -12.45 -3.34
CA ILE A 337 6.89 -12.92 -1.99
C ILE A 337 5.62 -13.34 -1.25
N ALA A 338 5.58 -14.57 -0.73
CA ALA A 338 4.40 -15.14 -0.07
C ALA A 338 3.12 -15.09 -0.93
N VAL A 339 3.26 -15.13 -2.26
CA VAL A 339 2.14 -14.92 -3.21
C VAL A 339 1.03 -15.95 -3.06
N GLY A 340 1.34 -17.16 -2.57
CA GLY A 340 0.32 -18.17 -2.25
C GLY A 340 -0.71 -17.75 -1.20
N GLU A 341 -0.48 -16.67 -0.46
CA GLU A 341 -1.41 -16.08 0.52
C GLU A 341 -1.78 -14.62 0.22
N ALA A 342 -1.36 -14.09 -0.93
CA ALA A 342 -1.53 -12.67 -1.27
C ALA A 342 -2.89 -12.32 -1.88
N GLY A 343 -3.75 -13.31 -2.15
CA GLY A 343 -5.06 -13.12 -2.78
C GLY A 343 -5.93 -12.06 -2.07
N PRO A 344 -6.83 -11.38 -2.81
CA PRO A 344 -7.08 -11.58 -4.24
C PRO A 344 -5.97 -10.98 -5.12
N TYR A 345 -5.88 -11.47 -6.35
CA TYR A 345 -4.84 -11.19 -7.33
C TYR A 345 -5.27 -10.17 -8.39
N LEU A 346 -4.29 -9.72 -9.18
CA LEU A 346 -4.36 -8.60 -10.11
C LEU A 346 -4.45 -7.24 -9.41
N HIS A 347 -4.29 -6.17 -10.17
CA HIS A 347 -4.19 -4.81 -9.62
C HIS A 347 -5.50 -4.36 -8.95
N ASP A 348 -6.63 -4.93 -9.35
CA ASP A 348 -8.00 -4.62 -8.92
C ASP A 348 -8.62 -5.72 -8.03
N GLY A 349 -7.86 -6.77 -7.70
CA GLY A 349 -8.31 -7.86 -6.83
C GLY A 349 -9.47 -8.67 -7.41
N SER A 350 -9.61 -8.72 -8.74
CA SER A 350 -10.73 -9.40 -9.42
C SER A 350 -10.66 -10.93 -9.38
N VAL A 351 -9.50 -11.51 -9.03
CA VAL A 351 -9.27 -12.96 -8.99
C VAL A 351 -9.04 -13.42 -7.55
N ALA A 352 -9.93 -14.23 -6.99
CA ALA A 352 -9.91 -14.59 -5.58
C ALA A 352 -8.72 -15.50 -5.18
N THR A 353 -8.45 -16.52 -6.00
CA THR A 353 -7.51 -17.60 -5.66
C THR A 353 -6.40 -17.74 -6.69
N LEU A 354 -5.29 -18.37 -6.29
CA LEU A 354 -4.16 -18.59 -7.20
C LEU A 354 -4.54 -19.61 -8.28
N GLU A 355 -5.40 -20.56 -7.94
CA GLU A 355 -6.02 -21.50 -8.87
C GLU A 355 -6.81 -20.78 -9.95
N ASP A 356 -7.67 -19.83 -9.58
CA ASP A 356 -8.48 -19.08 -10.54
C ASP A 356 -7.60 -18.22 -11.46
N LEU A 357 -6.48 -17.68 -10.95
CA LEU A 357 -5.54 -16.89 -11.75
C LEU A 357 -5.04 -17.67 -12.97
N PHE A 358 -4.77 -18.97 -12.79
CA PHE A 358 -4.30 -19.90 -13.81
C PHE A 358 -5.40 -20.85 -14.34
N SER A 359 -6.67 -20.46 -14.23
CA SER A 359 -7.80 -21.25 -14.73
C SER A 359 -8.50 -20.54 -15.88
N ALA A 360 -8.60 -21.20 -17.05
CA ALA A 360 -9.41 -20.70 -18.17
C ALA A 360 -10.90 -20.52 -17.80
N ALA A 361 -11.39 -21.14 -16.71
CA ALA A 361 -12.78 -21.01 -16.28
C ALA A 361 -13.16 -19.54 -15.98
N ARG A 362 -12.22 -18.71 -15.50
CA ARG A 362 -12.49 -17.30 -15.20
C ARG A 362 -12.77 -16.44 -16.43
N LEU A 363 -12.46 -16.95 -17.63
CA LEU A 363 -12.68 -16.26 -18.90
C LEU A 363 -14.11 -16.48 -19.43
N SER A 364 -14.90 -17.34 -18.78
CA SER A 364 -16.28 -17.62 -19.16
C SER A 364 -17.22 -16.49 -18.71
N PRO A 365 -18.22 -16.10 -19.53
CA PRO A 365 -19.28 -15.18 -19.10
C PRO A 365 -20.06 -15.64 -17.87
N GLY A 366 -20.09 -16.95 -17.59
CA GLY A 366 -20.76 -17.53 -16.43
C GLY A 366 -19.89 -17.64 -15.17
N TYR A 367 -18.64 -17.18 -15.20
CA TYR A 367 -17.74 -17.24 -14.05
C TYR A 367 -18.29 -16.40 -12.89
N ARG A 368 -18.22 -16.94 -11.67
CA ARG A 368 -18.66 -16.25 -10.44
C ARG A 368 -17.42 -15.83 -9.66
N GLY A 369 -16.98 -14.59 -9.88
CA GLY A 369 -15.79 -14.02 -9.27
C GLY A 369 -16.08 -13.06 -8.12
N VAL A 370 -15.03 -12.36 -7.67
CA VAL A 370 -15.07 -11.39 -6.56
C VAL A 370 -16.08 -10.26 -6.83
N ASN A 371 -16.17 -9.81 -8.09
CA ASN A 371 -17.02 -8.71 -8.50
C ASN A 371 -18.38 -9.17 -9.06
N GLY A 372 -18.77 -10.44 -8.85
CA GLY A 372 -20.04 -11.00 -9.33
C GLY A 372 -19.89 -11.94 -10.53
N VAL A 373 -20.95 -12.04 -11.33
CA VAL A 373 -21.00 -12.93 -12.51
C VAL A 373 -20.42 -12.22 -13.73
N GLY A 374 -19.41 -12.82 -14.36
CA GLY A 374 -18.81 -12.31 -15.59
C GLY A 374 -17.39 -12.81 -15.81
N ALA A 375 -16.91 -12.67 -17.04
CA ALA A 375 -15.54 -13.01 -17.38
C ALA A 375 -14.54 -12.01 -16.73
N VAL A 376 -13.42 -12.53 -16.23
CA VAL A 376 -12.30 -11.74 -15.69
C VAL A 376 -11.09 -11.96 -16.60
N PRO A 377 -10.87 -11.10 -17.62
CA PRO A 377 -9.78 -11.25 -18.58
C PRO A 377 -8.42 -10.78 -18.03
N GLY A 378 -7.37 -10.99 -18.83
CA GLY A 378 -6.02 -10.53 -18.54
C GLY A 378 -5.18 -11.52 -17.75
N HIS A 379 -3.85 -11.35 -17.82
CA HIS A 379 -2.87 -12.28 -17.30
C HIS A 379 -3.13 -13.73 -17.76
N LEU A 380 -3.21 -13.94 -19.07
CA LEU A 380 -3.66 -15.22 -19.67
C LEU A 380 -2.58 -16.33 -19.62
N TRP A 381 -1.36 -16.01 -19.21
CA TRP A 381 -0.27 -16.98 -19.09
C TRP A 381 -0.64 -18.16 -18.20
N ALA A 382 -0.33 -19.37 -18.66
CA ALA A 382 -0.59 -20.64 -18.00
C ALA A 382 -2.07 -20.92 -17.67
N THR A 383 -3.03 -20.16 -18.24
CA THR A 383 -4.47 -20.46 -18.06
C THR A 383 -4.93 -21.70 -18.82
N ASP A 384 -4.16 -22.07 -19.85
CA ASP A 384 -4.30 -23.28 -20.67
C ASP A 384 -3.55 -24.49 -20.09
N TRP A 385 -2.70 -24.29 -19.09
CA TRP A 385 -1.96 -25.37 -18.45
C TRP A 385 -2.89 -26.21 -17.57
N SER A 386 -2.69 -27.53 -17.60
CA SER A 386 -3.49 -28.49 -16.82
C SER A 386 -2.61 -29.58 -16.21
N GLY A 387 -3.19 -30.39 -15.32
CA GLY A 387 -2.49 -31.50 -14.67
C GLY A 387 -1.23 -31.06 -13.90
N ASP A 388 -0.14 -31.79 -14.13
CA ASP A 388 1.09 -31.70 -13.34
C ASP A 388 1.84 -30.36 -13.52
N ASP A 389 1.72 -29.68 -14.67
CA ASP A 389 2.35 -28.37 -14.92
C ASP A 389 1.77 -27.28 -14.03
N ARG A 390 0.44 -27.18 -14.01
CA ARG A 390 -0.24 -26.22 -13.15
C ARG A 390 0.01 -26.54 -11.68
N ALA A 391 -0.05 -27.82 -11.29
CA ALA A 391 0.23 -28.24 -9.91
C ALA A 391 1.66 -27.88 -9.48
N ALA A 392 2.64 -28.08 -10.36
CA ALA A 392 4.04 -27.73 -10.10
C ALA A 392 4.25 -26.22 -9.96
N LEU A 393 3.68 -25.41 -10.87
CA LEU A 393 3.76 -23.95 -10.78
C LEU A 393 3.14 -23.42 -9.48
N LEU A 394 1.95 -23.91 -9.12
CA LEU A 394 1.27 -23.53 -7.87
C LEU A 394 2.09 -23.92 -6.62
N ALA A 395 2.71 -25.10 -6.61
CA ALA A 395 3.57 -25.52 -5.51
C ALA A 395 4.77 -24.59 -5.33
N TRP A 396 5.43 -24.23 -6.43
CA TRP A 396 6.56 -23.29 -6.40
C TRP A 396 6.14 -21.90 -5.93
N LEU A 397 5.01 -21.37 -6.41
CA LEU A 397 4.48 -20.06 -5.99
C LEU A 397 4.10 -20.01 -4.51
N ARG A 398 3.69 -21.14 -3.92
CA ARG A 398 3.35 -21.22 -2.48
C ARG A 398 4.56 -21.30 -1.56
N ALA A 399 5.65 -21.86 -2.07
CA ALA A 399 6.93 -22.00 -1.38
C ALA A 399 7.79 -20.72 -1.43
N ARG A 400 7.43 -19.77 -2.30
CA ARG A 400 8.01 -18.41 -2.39
C ARG A 400 7.31 -17.44 -1.44
#